data_AF-A0AAQ4E8I5-F1
#
_entry.id   AF-A0AAQ4E8I5-F1
#
_cell.length_a   1.000
_cell.length_b   1.000
_cell.length_c   1.000
_cell.angle_alpha   90.00
_cell.angle_beta   90.00
_cell.angle_gamma   90.00
#
_symmetry.space_group_name_H-M   'P 1'
#
loop_
_entity.id
_entity.type
_entity.pdbx_description
1 polymer ?
#
loop_
_entity_poly.entity_id
_entity_poly.type
_entity_poly.pdbx_seq_one_letter_code
_entity_poly.pdbx_strand_id
1 'polypeptide(L)'
;MDKLPHEKTQGTYTGVSHYLNLFEDPKDTPPPTRVETREERIERKRREKAEQVAYKLEQDIALWDPYNNTSGTMDPFKTLFVARIVSVDLSCLW
;
A
#
# COMPACT_ATOMS: atom_id res chain seq x y z
N MET A 1 65.77 -30.32 3.07
CA MET A 1 65.11 -30.11 4.37
C MET A 1 63.80 -29.42 4.09
N ASP A 2 62.78 -30.22 3.82
CA ASP A 2 61.44 -29.73 3.49
C ASP A 2 60.66 -29.51 4.79
N LYS A 3 60.08 -28.32 4.94
CA LYS A 3 59.31 -27.92 6.14
C LYS A 3 58.10 -28.83 6.35
N LEU A 4 57.75 -29.08 7.61
CA LEU A 4 56.61 -29.92 7.98
C LEU A 4 55.28 -29.28 7.54
N PRO A 5 54.21 -30.06 7.27
CA PRO A 5 52.94 -29.54 6.74
C PRO A 5 52.25 -28.46 7.59
N HIS A 6 52.47 -28.48 8.91
CA HIS A 6 51.92 -27.50 9.86
C HIS A 6 52.80 -26.24 10.01
N GLU A 7 53.99 -26.24 9.42
CA GLU A 7 54.90 -25.09 9.31
C GLU A 7 54.68 -24.33 7.99
N LYS A 8 53.77 -24.82 7.13
CA LYS A 8 53.41 -24.17 5.88
C LYS A 8 52.63 -22.90 6.20
N THR A 9 53.23 -21.75 5.94
CA THR A 9 52.61 -20.44 6.09
C THR A 9 51.30 -20.43 5.31
N GLN A 10 50.18 -20.20 5.98
CA GLN A 10 48.89 -20.03 5.32
C GLN A 10 49.02 -18.85 4.35
N GLY A 11 48.61 -19.05 3.09
CA GLY A 11 48.81 -18.06 2.03
C GLY A 11 48.30 -16.69 2.43
N THR A 12 49.08 -15.65 2.11
CA THR A 12 48.72 -14.26 2.38
C THR A 12 47.51 -13.85 1.54
N TYR A 13 46.69 -12.93 2.05
CA TYR A 13 45.61 -12.34 1.27
C TYR A 13 46.15 -11.77 -0.05
N THR A 14 45.56 -12.18 -1.17
CA THR A 14 45.86 -11.67 -2.50
C THR A 14 44.87 -10.56 -2.87
N GLY A 15 45.32 -9.58 -3.67
CA GLY A 15 44.45 -8.51 -4.17
C GLY A 15 43.39 -9.00 -5.15
N VAL A 16 42.38 -8.17 -5.40
CA VAL A 16 41.24 -8.49 -6.29
C VAL A 16 41.52 -8.26 -7.78
N SER A 17 42.74 -7.90 -8.16
CA SER A 17 43.10 -7.53 -9.55
C SER A 17 42.77 -8.60 -10.58
N HIS A 18 42.91 -9.88 -10.21
CA HIS A 18 42.62 -11.03 -11.07
C HIS A 18 41.12 -11.19 -11.40
N TYR A 19 40.24 -10.47 -10.71
CA TYR A 19 38.78 -10.55 -10.87
C TYR A 19 38.19 -9.32 -11.56
N LEU A 20 39.00 -8.30 -11.87
CA LEU A 20 38.52 -7.05 -12.47
C LEU A 20 37.99 -7.25 -13.90
N ASN A 21 38.44 -8.29 -14.59
CA ASN A 21 37.97 -8.70 -15.91
C ASN A 21 36.58 -9.38 -15.91
N LEU A 22 36.01 -9.68 -14.73
CA LEU A 22 34.69 -10.30 -14.60
C LEU A 22 33.56 -9.26 -14.50
N PHE A 23 33.88 -7.97 -14.38
CA PHE A 23 32.88 -6.90 -14.33
C PHE A 23 32.54 -6.41 -15.74
N GLU A 24 31.25 -6.20 -16.00
CA GLU A 24 30.75 -5.65 -17.26
C GLU A 24 31.20 -4.19 -17.45
N ASP A 25 31.40 -3.79 -18.71
CA ASP A 25 31.69 -2.38 -19.04
C ASP A 25 30.49 -1.53 -18.57
N PRO A 26 30.71 -0.44 -17.81
CA PRO A 26 29.65 0.47 -17.39
C PRO A 26 28.83 1.07 -18.54
N LYS A 27 29.28 0.93 -19.80
CA LYS A 27 28.50 1.27 -21.01
C LYS A 27 27.51 0.20 -21.45
N ASP A 28 27.78 -1.07 -21.16
CA ASP A 28 26.96 -2.22 -21.57
C ASP A 28 25.91 -2.58 -20.51
N THR A 29 26.01 -1.99 -19.32
CA THR A 29 25.00 -2.14 -18.27
C THR A 29 23.88 -1.11 -18.47
N PRO A 30 22.67 -1.53 -18.85
CA PRO A 30 21.54 -0.61 -18.96
C PRO A 30 21.27 0.02 -17.58
N PRO A 31 20.82 1.28 -17.54
CA PRO A 31 20.51 1.93 -16.28
C PRO A 31 19.50 1.10 -15.48
N PRO A 32 19.68 0.96 -14.15
CA PRO A 32 18.82 0.12 -13.32
C PRO A 32 17.35 0.46 -13.55
N THR A 33 16.54 -0.54 -13.91
CA THR A 33 15.10 -0.36 -14.03
C THR A 33 14.55 0.04 -12.67
N ARG A 34 14.09 1.30 -12.55
CA ARG A 34 13.45 1.80 -11.34
C ARG A 34 12.17 1.01 -11.10
N VAL A 35 12.20 0.12 -10.12
CA VAL A 35 10.99 -0.55 -9.62
C VAL A 35 10.21 0.47 -8.79
N GLU A 36 8.88 0.49 -8.92
CA GLU A 36 8.02 1.31 -8.06
C GLU A 36 8.37 1.07 -6.59
N THR A 37 8.59 2.16 -5.83
CA THR A 37 8.76 2.04 -4.38
C THR A 37 7.45 1.62 -3.74
N ARG A 38 7.53 1.16 -2.48
CA ARG A 38 6.33 0.74 -1.73
C ARG A 38 5.31 1.87 -1.63
N GLU A 39 5.79 3.10 -1.46
CA GLU A 39 4.99 4.32 -1.33
C GLU A 39 4.21 4.60 -2.62
N GLU A 40 4.86 4.49 -3.78
CA GLU A 40 4.21 4.69 -5.09
C GLU A 40 3.10 3.67 -5.33
N ARG A 41 3.32 2.41 -4.93
CA ARG A 41 2.29 1.37 -5.01
C ARG A 41 1.09 1.65 -4.12
N ILE A 42 1.31 2.16 -2.92
CA ILE A 42 0.23 2.50 -1.99
C ILE A 42 -0.56 3.68 -2.53
N GLU A 43 0.12 4.71 -3.01
CA GLU A 43 -0.51 5.91 -3.56
C GLU A 43 -1.34 5.58 -4.80
N ARG A 44 -0.83 4.74 -5.70
CA ARG A 44 -1.59 4.24 -6.85
C ARG A 44 -2.89 3.57 -6.42
N LYS A 45 -2.82 2.61 -5.50
CA LYS A 45 -4.01 1.91 -4.98
C LYS A 45 -4.98 2.85 -4.28
N ARG A 46 -4.47 3.86 -3.57
CA ARG A 46 -5.30 4.85 -2.88
C ARG A 46 -6.04 5.72 -3.90
N ARG A 47 -5.36 6.17 -4.94
CA ARG A 47 -5.95 6.99 -6.00
C ARG A 47 -7.02 6.22 -6.78
N GLU A 48 -6.70 5.00 -7.22
CA GLU A 48 -7.66 4.11 -7.90
C GLU A 48 -8.91 3.86 -7.06
N LYS A 49 -8.75 3.60 -5.74
CA LYS A 49 -9.90 3.43 -4.84
C LYS A 49 -10.70 4.71 -4.66
N ALA A 50 -10.04 5.86 -4.53
CA ALA A 50 -10.71 7.14 -4.39
C ALA A 50 -11.54 7.48 -5.65
N GLU A 51 -10.97 7.23 -6.84
CA GLU A 51 -11.65 7.40 -8.12
C GLU A 51 -12.88 6.48 -8.24
N GLN A 52 -12.75 5.19 -7.86
CA GLN A 52 -13.88 4.25 -7.85
C GLN A 52 -14.99 4.67 -6.88
N VAL A 53 -14.64 5.11 -5.68
CA VAL A 53 -15.62 5.58 -4.68
C VAL A 53 -16.30 6.86 -5.16
N ALA A 54 -15.56 7.80 -5.73
CA ALA A 54 -16.13 9.03 -6.29
C ALA A 54 -17.11 8.73 -7.42
N TYR A 55 -16.74 7.84 -8.34
CA TYR A 55 -17.62 7.42 -9.43
C TYR A 55 -18.92 6.80 -8.92
N LYS A 56 -18.84 5.88 -7.94
CA LYS A 56 -20.02 5.28 -7.34
C LYS A 56 -20.89 6.32 -6.64
N LEU A 57 -20.27 7.22 -5.88
CA LEU A 57 -20.99 8.29 -5.18
C LEU A 57 -21.75 9.19 -6.15
N GLU A 58 -21.13 9.54 -7.29
CA GLU A 58 -21.78 10.35 -8.33
C GLU A 58 -23.01 9.63 -8.92
N GLN A 59 -22.91 8.32 -9.15
CA GLN A 59 -24.07 7.50 -9.58
C GLN A 59 -25.17 7.46 -8.52
N ASP A 60 -24.80 7.25 -7.26
CA ASP A 60 -25.74 7.19 -6.14
C ASP A 60 -26.45 8.55 -5.96
N ILE A 61 -25.72 9.68 -6.12
CA ILE A 61 -26.29 11.04 -6.11
C ILE A 61 -27.26 11.23 -7.28
N ALA A 62 -26.89 10.79 -8.49
CA ALA A 62 -27.75 10.94 -9.66
C ALA A 62 -29.06 10.14 -9.55
N LEU A 63 -29.04 9.02 -8.84
CA LEU A 63 -30.22 8.20 -8.57
C LEU A 63 -31.04 8.67 -7.35
N TRP A 64 -30.46 9.53 -6.50
CA TRP A 64 -31.08 9.91 -5.23
C TRP A 64 -32.28 10.84 -5.43
N ASP A 65 -33.49 10.32 -5.17
CA ASP A 65 -34.74 11.06 -5.14
C ASP A 65 -35.37 11.03 -3.73
N PRO A 66 -35.32 12.15 -2.97
CA PRO A 66 -35.87 12.21 -1.63
C PRO A 66 -37.40 12.22 -1.59
N TYR A 67 -38.09 12.56 -2.68
CA TYR A 67 -39.56 12.67 -2.71
C TYR A 67 -40.24 11.34 -3.00
N ASN A 68 -39.57 10.44 -3.70
CA ASN A 68 -40.06 9.08 -4.00
C ASN A 68 -39.62 8.04 -2.97
N ASN A 69 -39.18 8.47 -1.79
CA ASN A 69 -38.75 7.57 -0.72
C ASN A 69 -39.96 7.07 0.09
N THR A 70 -40.27 5.78 0.00
CA THR A 70 -41.36 5.12 0.74
C THR A 70 -41.16 5.10 2.26
N SER A 71 -39.91 5.24 2.72
CA SER A 71 -39.56 5.37 4.15
C SER A 71 -39.59 6.82 4.66
N GLY A 72 -39.86 7.79 3.78
CA GLY A 72 -39.94 9.21 4.12
C GLY A 72 -41.23 9.59 4.86
N THR A 73 -41.16 10.68 5.61
CA THR A 73 -42.33 11.28 6.27
C THR A 73 -43.13 12.14 5.28
N MET A 74 -44.44 12.26 5.48
CA MET A 74 -45.33 13.04 4.60
C MET A 74 -45.05 14.55 4.59
N ASP A 75 -44.72 15.17 5.73
CA ASP A 75 -44.49 16.63 5.84
C ASP A 75 -43.05 16.93 6.29
N PRO A 76 -42.19 17.45 5.39
CA PRO A 76 -40.80 17.74 5.73
C PRO A 76 -40.65 18.89 6.74
N PHE A 77 -41.60 19.83 6.81
CA PHE A 77 -41.50 20.98 7.73
C PHE A 77 -41.86 20.63 9.17
N LYS A 78 -42.48 19.46 9.38
CA LYS A 78 -42.85 18.94 10.72
C LYS A 78 -42.03 17.73 11.13
N THR A 79 -41.00 17.39 10.36
CA THR A 79 -40.14 16.22 10.63
C THR A 79 -38.84 16.67 11.29
N LEU A 80 -38.50 16.12 12.45
CA LEU A 80 -37.24 16.37 13.15
C LEU A 80 -36.31 15.16 12.98
N PHE A 81 -35.08 15.41 12.53
CA PHE A 81 -34.03 14.39 12.48
C PHE A 81 -33.30 14.32 13.82
N VAL A 82 -33.40 13.17 14.50
CA VAL A 82 -32.66 12.90 15.74
C VAL A 82 -31.63 11.81 15.47
N ALA A 83 -30.35 12.10 15.75
CA ALA A 83 -29.25 11.16 15.59
C ALA A 83 -28.50 10.96 16.92
N ARG A 84 -27.68 9.90 16.99
CA ARG A 84 -26.84 9.56 18.16
C ARG A 84 -27.65 9.31 19.45
N ILE A 85 -28.70 8.50 19.35
CA ILE A 85 -29.43 8.02 20.53
C ILE A 85 -28.52 7.06 21.30
N VAL A 86 -28.34 7.32 22.59
CA VAL A 86 -27.64 6.40 23.50
C VAL A 86 -28.58 5.21 23.74
N SER A 87 -28.29 4.08 23.10
CA SER A 87 -28.93 2.81 23.44
C SER A 87 -28.33 2.33 24.75
N VAL A 88 -29.06 2.52 25.85
CA VAL A 88 -28.73 1.86 27.11
C VAL A 88 -29.43 0.52 27.05
N ASP A 89 -28.69 -0.52 26.67
CA ASP A 89 -29.22 -1.88 26.61
C ASP A 89 -29.49 -2.36 28.04
N LEU A 90 -30.74 -2.19 28.49
CA LEU A 90 -31.21 -2.62 29.82
C LEU A 90 -31.20 -4.15 29.95
N SER A 91 -30.96 -4.87 28.85
CA SER A 91 -30.74 -6.32 28.80
C SER A 91 -29.45 -6.77 29.50
N CYS A 92 -28.47 -5.87 29.73
CA CYS A 92 -27.25 -6.16 30.49
C CYS A 92 -27.36 -5.87 32.01
N LEU A 93 -28.53 -5.44 32.50
CA LEU A 93 -28.75 -5.06 33.90
C LEU A 93 -29.59 -6.07 34.72
N TRP A 94 -29.87 -7.25 34.16
CA TRP A 94 -30.51 -8.38 34.85
C TRP A 94 -29.83 -9.71 34.51
#